data_AF-A0A0N4XIW9-F1
#
_entry.id   AF-A0A0N4XIW9-F1
#
_cell.length_a   1.000
_cell.length_b   1.000
_cell.length_c   1.000
_cell.angle_alpha   90.00
_cell.angle_beta   90.00
_cell.angle_gamma   90.00
#
_symmetry.space_group_name_H-M   'P 1'
#
loop_
_entity.id
_entity.type
_entity.pdbx_description
1 polymer ?
#
loop_
_entity_poly.entity_id
_entity_poly.type
_entity_poly.pdbx_seq_one_letter_code
_entity_poly.pdbx_strand_id
1 'polypeptide(L)'
;LFQEKLKEDQKKTAIKSPPSLLETAAFGLFYTGTIAGPQFTLSKFRSYVNGDWLDENNQPKQSALMPSLGRFIAGCTYLVLNQWGAVWIPNTFFNSEEFFVLEATWGEWVGGVLKIGRLH
;
A
#
# COMPACT_ATOMS: atom_id res chain seq x y z
N LEU A 1 12.01 33.37 -4.63
CA LEU A 1 12.07 33.53 -3.16
C LEU A 1 11.76 32.24 -2.39
N PHE A 2 10.59 31.59 -2.51
CA PHE A 2 10.33 30.34 -1.77
C PHE A 2 10.89 29.05 -2.42
N GLN A 3 11.02 29.03 -3.76
CA GLN A 3 11.49 27.87 -4.52
C GLN A 3 12.99 27.56 -4.37
N GLU A 4 13.81 28.56 -4.00
CA GLU A 4 15.26 28.38 -3.86
C GLU A 4 15.63 27.66 -2.54
N LYS A 5 14.79 27.78 -1.50
CA LYS A 5 14.96 27.13 -0.19
C LYS A 5 14.45 25.68 -0.13
N LEU A 6 13.73 25.22 -1.14
CA LEU A 6 13.15 23.87 -1.17
C LEU A 6 14.22 22.83 -1.49
N LYS A 7 14.15 21.65 -0.85
CA LYS A 7 14.96 20.49 -1.26
C LYS A 7 14.58 20.06 -2.68
N GLU A 8 15.47 19.41 -3.41
CA GLU A 8 15.25 19.04 -4.82
C GLU A 8 13.94 18.26 -5.04
N ASP A 9 13.62 17.32 -4.15
CA ASP A 9 12.37 16.56 -4.23
C ASP A 9 11.13 17.42 -3.99
N GLN A 10 11.23 18.40 -3.09
CA GLN A 10 10.13 19.32 -2.83
C GLN A 10 9.91 20.29 -3.98
N LYS A 11 10.96 20.66 -4.73
CA LYS A 11 10.84 21.45 -5.96
C LYS A 11 10.08 20.68 -7.05
N LYS A 12 10.30 19.36 -7.15
CA LYS A 12 9.59 18.49 -8.12
C LYS A 12 8.10 18.35 -7.80
N THR A 13 7.74 18.29 -6.52
CA THR A 13 6.33 18.17 -6.09
C THR A 13 5.64 19.49 -5.82
N ALA A 14 6.33 20.62 -5.94
CA ALA A 14 5.77 21.93 -5.64
C ALA A 14 4.63 22.30 -6.59
N ILE A 15 3.51 22.73 -6.00
CA ILE A 15 2.35 23.20 -6.73
C ILE A 15 2.65 24.61 -7.24
N LYS A 16 2.74 24.77 -8.57
CA LYS A 16 3.06 26.07 -9.22
C LYS A 16 1.84 26.93 -9.49
N SER A 17 0.68 26.30 -9.68
CA SER A 17 -0.61 26.96 -9.98
C SER A 17 -1.70 26.39 -9.07
N PRO A 18 -2.63 27.24 -8.58
CA PRO A 18 -3.71 26.77 -7.72
C PRO A 18 -4.58 25.75 -8.46
N PRO A 19 -5.02 24.66 -7.79
CA PRO A 19 -5.92 23.70 -8.41
C PRO A 19 -7.32 24.27 -8.59
N SER A 20 -8.01 23.80 -9.61
CA SER A 20 -9.43 24.08 -9.80
C SER A 20 -10.29 23.16 -8.91
N LEU A 21 -11.53 23.56 -8.63
CA LEU A 21 -12.47 22.73 -7.86
C LEU A 21 -12.66 21.35 -8.50
N LEU A 22 -12.73 21.30 -9.83
CA LEU A 22 -12.85 20.05 -10.59
C LEU A 22 -11.60 19.17 -10.42
N GLU A 23 -10.41 19.77 -10.47
CA GLU A 23 -9.16 19.04 -10.28
C GLU A 23 -9.03 18.46 -8.86
N THR A 24 -9.41 19.25 -7.85
CA THR A 24 -9.43 18.78 -6.46
C THR A 24 -10.44 17.65 -6.26
N ALA A 25 -11.63 17.74 -6.86
CA ALA A 25 -12.62 16.67 -6.82
C ALA A 25 -12.11 15.40 -7.55
N ALA A 26 -11.50 15.55 -8.72
CA ALA A 26 -10.93 14.43 -9.47
C ALA A 26 -9.79 13.75 -8.71
N PHE A 27 -8.92 14.52 -8.06
CA PHE A 27 -7.84 14.00 -7.23
C PHE A 27 -8.37 13.31 -5.96
N GLY A 28 -9.36 13.90 -5.30
CA GLY A 28 -9.96 13.36 -4.08
C GLY A 28 -10.81 12.10 -4.31
N LEU A 29 -11.47 11.99 -5.46
CA LEU A 29 -12.33 10.85 -5.84
C LEU A 29 -11.58 9.80 -6.67
N PHE A 30 -10.29 9.99 -6.94
CA PHE A 30 -9.50 9.02 -7.68
C PHE A 30 -9.41 7.71 -6.87
N TYR A 31 -9.78 6.58 -7.49
CA TYR A 31 -9.93 5.28 -6.84
C TYR A 31 -8.73 4.85 -5.98
N THR A 32 -7.51 5.17 -6.41
CA THR A 32 -6.30 4.80 -5.63
C THR A 32 -6.05 5.72 -4.44
N GLY A 33 -6.67 6.91 -4.40
CA GLY A 33 -6.57 7.87 -3.31
C GLY A 33 -7.77 7.86 -2.35
N THR A 34 -8.92 7.30 -2.73
CA THR A 34 -10.12 7.29 -1.89
C THR A 34 -10.07 6.25 -0.77
N ILE A 35 -9.52 5.07 -1.03
CA ILE A 35 -9.60 3.93 -0.09
C ILE A 35 -8.56 4.04 1.04
N ALA A 36 -7.39 4.62 0.77
CA ALA A 36 -6.27 4.72 1.73
C ALA A 36 -5.78 6.17 1.94
N GLY A 37 -6.55 7.16 1.48
CA GLY A 37 -6.11 8.55 1.39
C GLY A 37 -5.12 8.81 0.24
N PRO A 38 -4.82 10.08 -0.07
CA PRO A 38 -3.94 10.43 -1.17
C PRO A 38 -2.48 10.00 -0.90
N GLN A 39 -2.08 8.86 -1.46
CA GLN A 39 -0.72 8.30 -1.36
C GLN A 39 0.29 8.95 -2.32
N PHE A 40 -0.16 9.86 -3.18
CA PHE A 40 0.68 10.55 -4.16
C PHE A 40 0.31 12.04 -4.23
N THR A 41 1.27 12.87 -4.65
CA THR A 41 1.10 14.33 -4.67
C THR A 41 0.23 14.77 -5.85
N LEU A 42 -0.43 15.93 -5.71
CA LEU A 42 -1.22 16.55 -6.77
C LEU A 42 -0.38 16.85 -8.03
N SER A 43 0.90 17.19 -7.87
CA SER A 43 1.82 17.38 -9.00
C SER A 43 1.94 16.10 -9.85
N LYS A 44 2.01 14.93 -9.20
CA LYS A 44 2.07 13.63 -9.89
C LYS A 44 0.73 13.27 -10.56
N PHE A 45 -0.39 13.64 -9.93
CA PHE A 45 -1.71 13.51 -10.55
C PHE A 45 -1.81 14.30 -11.86
N ARG A 46 -1.38 15.58 -11.85
CA ARG A 46 -1.34 16.42 -13.06
C ARG A 46 -0.52 15.79 -14.17
N SER A 47 0.68 15.31 -13.87
CA SER A 47 1.51 14.63 -14.88
C SER A 47 0.85 13.37 -15.44
N TYR A 48 0.09 12.64 -14.63
CA TYR A 48 -0.67 11.49 -15.10
C TYR A 48 -1.82 11.90 -16.04
N VAL A 49 -2.61 12.89 -15.65
CA VAL A 49 -3.74 13.41 -16.44
C VAL A 49 -3.27 14.07 -17.74
N ASN A 50 -2.13 14.76 -17.71
CA ASN A 50 -1.53 15.39 -18.89
C ASN A 50 -0.92 14.38 -19.87
N GLY A 51 -0.77 13.12 -19.48
CA GLY A 51 -0.20 12.08 -20.34
C GLY A 51 1.32 12.03 -20.37
N ASP A 52 2.03 12.69 -19.43
CA ASP A 52 3.51 12.71 -19.36
C ASP A 52 4.14 11.30 -19.25
N TRP A 53 3.33 10.29 -18.92
CA TRP A 53 3.73 8.90 -18.71
C TRP A 53 3.36 7.97 -19.88
N LEU A 54 2.69 8.48 -20.91
CA LEU A 54 2.34 7.74 -22.11
C LEU A 54 3.55 7.62 -23.04
N ASP A 55 3.48 6.66 -23.96
CA ASP A 55 4.46 6.49 -25.02
C ASP A 55 4.23 7.50 -26.18
N GLU A 56 5.12 7.54 -27.16
CA GLU A 56 5.03 8.45 -28.34
C GLU A 56 3.69 8.34 -29.08
N ASN A 57 3.04 7.17 -29.00
CA ASN A 57 1.74 6.89 -29.60
C ASN A 57 0.54 7.18 -28.67
N ASN A 58 0.73 7.90 -27.55
CA ASN A 58 -0.28 8.12 -26.50
C ASN A 58 -0.85 6.82 -25.90
N GLN A 59 -0.05 5.76 -25.86
CA GLN A 59 -0.46 4.46 -25.31
C GLN A 59 0.22 4.19 -23.96
N PRO A 60 -0.42 3.41 -23.06
CA PRO A 60 0.24 2.91 -21.87
C PRO A 60 1.48 2.10 -22.24
N LYS A 61 2.60 2.37 -21.57
CA LYS A 61 3.86 1.63 -21.82
C LYS A 61 3.65 0.14 -21.60
N GLN A 62 3.98 -0.67 -22.61
CA GLN A 62 3.87 -2.14 -22.54
C GLN A 62 4.64 -2.73 -21.34
N SER A 63 5.76 -2.09 -20.96
CA SER A 63 6.54 -2.46 -19.77
C SER A 63 5.79 -2.32 -18.44
N ALA A 64 4.72 -1.52 -18.39
CA ALA A 64 3.89 -1.36 -17.19
C ALA A 64 2.82 -2.46 -17.06
N LEU A 65 2.46 -3.15 -18.16
CA LEU A 65 1.39 -4.15 -18.14
C LEU A 65 1.78 -5.37 -17.31
N MET A 66 2.94 -5.97 -17.57
CA MET A 66 3.38 -7.19 -16.86
C MET A 66 3.47 -6.98 -15.32
N PRO A 67 4.09 -5.90 -14.82
CA PRO A 67 4.10 -5.61 -13.39
C PRO A 67 2.71 -5.36 -12.79
N SER A 68 1.82 -4.67 -13.53
CA SER A 68 0.46 -4.40 -13.07
C SER A 68 -0.38 -5.66 -12.94
N LEU A 69 -0.25 -6.57 -13.91
CA LEU A 69 -0.93 -7.86 -13.91
C LEU A 69 -0.43 -8.75 -12.77
N GLY A 70 0.89 -8.78 -12.53
CA GLY A 70 1.47 -9.51 -11.40
C GLY A 70 0.94 -9.02 -10.05
N ARG A 71 0.82 -7.70 -9.86
CA ARG A 71 0.23 -7.12 -8.64
C ARG A 71 -1.25 -7.45 -8.48
N PHE A 72 -2.00 -7.43 -9.58
CA PHE A 72 -3.42 -7.80 -9.58
C PHE A 72 -3.61 -9.26 -9.16
N ILE A 73 -2.88 -10.18 -9.79
CA ILE A 73 -2.93 -11.61 -9.46
C ILE A 73 -2.51 -11.85 -8.02
N ALA A 74 -1.43 -11.23 -7.55
CA ALA A 74 -0.99 -11.35 -6.16
C ALA A 74 -2.07 -10.87 -5.17
N GLY A 75 -2.75 -9.76 -5.48
CA GLY A 75 -3.87 -9.26 -4.69
C GLY A 75 -5.05 -10.24 -4.67
N CYS A 76 -5.46 -10.78 -5.82
CA CYS A 76 -6.51 -11.80 -5.90
C CYS A 76 -6.16 -13.06 -5.10
N THR A 77 -4.93 -13.56 -5.25
CA THR A 77 -4.44 -14.73 -4.50
C THR A 77 -4.49 -14.48 -3.00
N TYR A 78 -4.03 -13.31 -2.53
CA TYR A 78 -4.12 -12.93 -1.12
C TYR A 78 -5.57 -12.95 -0.62
N LEU A 79 -6.50 -12.36 -1.37
CA LEU A 79 -7.92 -12.34 -0.99
C LEU A 79 -8.53 -13.73 -0.89
N VAL A 80 -8.22 -14.62 -1.85
CA VAL A 80 -8.70 -16.01 -1.82
C VAL A 80 -8.14 -16.76 -0.62
N LEU A 81 -6.83 -16.64 -0.37
CA LEU A 81 -6.19 -17.28 0.78
C LEU A 81 -6.72 -16.73 2.11
N ASN A 82 -6.96 -15.43 2.19
CA ASN A 82 -7.52 -14.79 3.38
C ASN A 82 -8.96 -15.28 3.63
N GLN A 83 -9.80 -15.33 2.60
CA GLN A 83 -11.17 -15.80 2.71
C GLN A 83 -11.22 -17.29 3.08
N TRP A 84 -10.39 -18.13 2.48
CA TRP A 84 -10.27 -19.53 2.87
C TRP A 84 -9.74 -19.69 4.29
N GLY A 85 -8.71 -18.94 4.67
CA GLY A 85 -8.18 -18.93 6.04
C GLY A 85 -9.24 -18.55 7.07
N ALA A 86 -10.09 -17.58 6.76
CA ALA A 86 -11.16 -17.11 7.64
C ALA A 86 -12.27 -18.17 7.87
N VAL A 87 -12.43 -19.15 6.97
CA VAL A 87 -13.35 -20.29 7.19
C VAL A 87 -12.82 -21.22 8.28
N TRP A 88 -11.51 -21.43 8.35
CA TRP A 88 -10.88 -22.31 9.34
C TRP A 88 -10.58 -21.59 10.65
N ILE A 89 -10.14 -20.33 10.57
CA ILE A 89 -9.76 -19.49 11.71
C ILE A 89 -10.60 -18.22 11.64
N PRO A 90 -11.80 -18.21 12.24
CA PRO A 90 -12.63 -17.02 12.26
C PRO A 90 -11.93 -15.91 13.06
N ASN A 91 -12.14 -14.65 12.69
CA ASN A 91 -11.50 -13.51 13.37
C ASN A 91 -11.82 -13.44 14.87
N THR A 92 -12.91 -14.06 15.31
CA THR A 92 -13.29 -14.18 16.73
C THR A 92 -12.39 -15.13 17.51
N PHE A 93 -11.71 -16.06 16.83
CA PHE A 93 -10.78 -17.00 17.46
C PHE A 93 -9.63 -16.26 18.17
N PHE A 94 -9.11 -15.18 17.57
CA PHE A 94 -8.04 -14.37 18.18
C PHE A 94 -8.44 -13.67 19.49
N ASN A 95 -9.73 -13.61 19.80
CA ASN A 95 -10.25 -13.08 21.07
C ASN A 95 -10.82 -14.17 21.99
N SER A 96 -10.69 -15.44 21.62
CA SER A 96 -11.14 -16.57 22.42
C SER A 96 -10.09 -17.00 23.45
N GLU A 97 -10.55 -17.56 24.57
CA GLU A 97 -9.70 -18.06 25.65
C GLU A 97 -8.73 -19.16 25.16
N GLU A 98 -9.15 -19.97 24.20
CA GLU A 98 -8.32 -21.01 23.56
C GLU A 98 -7.07 -20.44 22.88
N PHE A 99 -7.18 -19.28 22.23
CA PHE A 99 -6.04 -18.61 21.62
C PHE A 99 -5.08 -18.05 22.68
N PHE A 100 -5.58 -17.47 23.76
CA PHE A 100 -4.74 -16.94 24.84
C PHE A 100 -3.98 -18.04 25.59
N VAL A 101 -4.59 -19.22 25.78
CA VAL A 101 -3.93 -20.38 26.37
C VAL A 101 -2.86 -20.96 25.43
N LEU A 102 -3.14 -21.01 24.12
CA LEU A 102 -2.18 -21.45 23.11
C LEU A 102 -0.98 -20.48 23.02
N GLU A 103 -1.20 -19.17 23.06
CA GLU A 103 -0.15 -18.16 23.07
C GLU A 103 0.75 -18.30 24.32
N ALA A 104 0.14 -18.44 25.49
CA ALA A 104 0.87 -18.59 26.76
C ALA A 104 1.76 -19.84 26.74
N THR A 105 1.21 -20.98 26.31
CA THR A 105 1.97 -22.24 26.22
C THR A 105 3.07 -22.20 25.17
N TRP A 106 2.84 -21.55 24.02
CA TRP A 106 3.87 -21.35 23.00
C TRP A 106 5.00 -20.43 23.49
N GLY A 107 4.66 -19.35 24.20
CA GLY A 107 5.63 -18.43 24.79
C GLY A 107 6.52 -19.11 25.83
N GLU A 108 5.95 -19.98 26.67
CA GLU A 108 6.70 -20.80 27.63
C GLU A 108 7.62 -21.81 26.92
N TRP A 109 7.15 -22.47 25.85
CA TRP A 109 7.94 -23.44 25.09
C TRP A 109 9.13 -22.79 24.39
N VAL A 110 8.89 -21.67 23.69
CA VAL A 110 9.95 -20.89 23.01
C VAL A 110 10.94 -20.33 24.04
N GLY A 111 10.45 -19.80 25.16
CA GLY A 111 11.29 -19.35 26.27
C GLY A 111 12.14 -20.47 26.88
N GLY A 112 11.58 -21.68 27.03
CA GLY A 112 12.27 -22.88 27.50
C GLY A 112 13.38 -23.35 26.54
N VAL A 113 13.09 -23.41 25.24
CA VAL A 113 14.07 -23.78 24.20
C VAL A 113 15.23 -22.78 24.13
N LEU A 114 14.94 -21.47 24.21
CA LEU A 114 15.98 -20.42 24.26
C LEU A 114 16.84 -20.50 25.53
N LYS A 115 16.28 -20.98 26.65
CA LYS A 115 17.02 -21.15 27.91
C LYS A 115 17.95 -22.36 27.87
N ILE A 116 17.53 -23.45 27.21
CA ILE A 116 18.36 -24.65 26.99
C ILE A 116 19.51 -24.34 26.02
N GLY A 117 19.25 -23.58 24.95
CA GLY A 117 20.29 -23.17 24.00
C GLY A 117 21.32 -22.14 24.53
N ARG A 118 21.07 -21.51 25.69
CA ARG A 118 21.99 -20.57 26.35
C ARG A 118 22.83 -21.24 27.46
N LEU A 119 22.51 -22.48 27.82
CA LEU A 119 23.22 -23.26 28.85
C LEU A 119 24.31 -24.19 28.28
N HIS A 120 24.60 -24.07 26.98
CA HIS A 120 25.73 -24.66 26.27
C HIS A 120 26.65 -23.55 25.74
#